data_AF-A0A4Y2ERF8-F1
#
_entry.id   AF-A0A4Y2ERF8-F1
#
_cell.length_a   1.000
_cell.length_b   1.000
_cell.length_c   1.000
_cell.angle_alpha   90.00
_cell.angle_beta   90.00
_cell.angle_gamma   90.00
#
_symmetry.space_group_name_H-M   'P 1'
#
loop_
_entity.id
_entity.type
_entity.pdbx_description
1 polymer ?
#
loop_
_entity_poly.entity_id
_entity_poly.type
_entity_poly.pdbx_seq_one_letter_code
_entity_poly.pdbx_strand_id
1 'polypeptide(L)'
;MDYVDFIKWENVTEPPLTERFSDDMISNAIVNPAIIQEAILPTIKGFPCHSHATERIVKAITEAAVAICGPSRRDWFIRNRLKSRNLIPNMITVHNILTVHPNHSRCQVYTRCPI
;
A
#
# COMPACT_ATOMS: atom_id res chain seq x y z
N MET A 1 -25.74 9.53 8.46
CA MET A 1 -24.44 8.94 8.80
C MET A 1 -23.49 9.34 7.71
N ASP A 2 -22.63 10.28 8.05
CA ASP A 2 -21.62 10.83 7.17
C ASP A 2 -20.32 10.02 7.33
N TYR A 3 -19.47 9.98 6.31
CA TYR A 3 -18.20 9.25 6.31
C TYR A 3 -17.30 9.65 7.50
N VAL A 4 -17.40 10.92 7.92
CA VAL A 4 -16.67 11.47 9.08
C VAL A 4 -17.12 10.88 10.43
N ASP A 5 -18.34 10.33 10.52
CA ASP A 5 -18.85 9.70 11.75
C ASP A 5 -18.17 8.34 12.03
N PHE A 6 -17.52 7.74 11.03
CA PHE A 6 -16.79 6.47 11.16
C PHE A 6 -15.33 6.64 11.57
N ILE A 7 -14.81 7.87 11.58
CA ILE A 7 -13.42 8.16 11.96
C ILE A 7 -13.35 8.30 13.48
N LYS A 8 -12.52 7.48 14.12
CA LYS A 8 -12.20 7.61 15.54
C LYS A 8 -11.20 8.74 15.75
N TRP A 9 -11.71 9.95 15.95
CA TRP A 9 -10.92 11.18 16.12
C TRP A 9 -9.99 11.18 17.33
N GLU A 10 -10.29 10.36 18.34
CA GLU A 10 -9.53 10.22 19.58
C GLU A 10 -8.09 9.72 19.42
N ASN A 11 -7.73 9.11 18.28
CA ASN A 11 -6.38 8.56 18.02
C ASN A 11 -5.75 9.08 16.72
N VAL A 12 -6.12 10.29 16.27
CA VAL A 12 -5.57 10.86 15.04
C VAL A 12 -4.16 11.39 15.30
N THR A 13 -3.16 10.72 14.73
CA THR A 13 -1.77 11.20 14.71
C THR A 13 -1.61 12.30 13.68
N GLU A 14 -0.77 13.28 13.99
CA GLU A 14 -0.44 14.36 13.06
C GLU A 14 0.17 13.79 11.76
N PRO A 15 -0.23 14.29 10.58
CA PRO A 15 0.39 13.88 9.32
C PRO A 15 1.89 14.20 9.29
N PRO A 16 2.75 13.31 8.75
CA PRO A 16 4.19 13.58 8.56
C PRO A 16 4.50 14.81 7.70
N LEU A 17 3.49 15.29 6.97
CA LEU A 17 3.59 16.52 6.20
C LEU A 17 3.62 17.76 7.10
N THR A 18 2.83 17.78 8.18
CA THR A 18 2.67 18.94 9.06
C THR A 18 3.49 18.86 10.33
N GLU A 19 3.88 17.65 10.75
CA GLU A 19 4.67 17.37 11.98
C GLU A 19 5.89 18.29 12.19
N ARG A 20 6.51 18.77 11.09
CA ARG A 20 7.70 19.64 11.14
C ARG A 20 7.40 21.14 11.19
N PHE A 21 6.13 21.54 11.15
CA PHE A 21 5.70 22.94 11.13
C PHE A 21 4.91 23.25 12.39
N SER A 22 5.12 24.43 12.97
CA SER A 22 4.32 24.87 14.11
C SER A 22 2.93 25.33 13.66
N ASP A 23 1.96 25.29 14.58
CA ASP A 23 0.60 25.80 14.36
C ASP A 23 0.60 27.26 13.89
N ASP A 24 1.52 28.08 14.38
CA ASP A 24 1.71 29.47 13.93
C ASP A 24 2.19 29.54 12.48
N MET A 25 3.13 28.67 12.08
CA MET A 25 3.59 28.61 10.69
C MET A 25 2.47 28.17 9.76
N ILE A 26 1.66 27.19 10.18
CA ILE A 26 0.51 26.70 9.42
C ILE A 26 -0.54 27.82 9.28
N SER A 27 -0.88 28.48 10.39
CA SER A 27 -1.83 29.59 10.40
C SER A 27 -1.38 30.75 9.52
N ASN A 28 -0.09 31.11 9.59
CA ASN A 28 0.49 32.13 8.73
C ASN A 28 0.53 31.71 7.26
N ALA A 29 0.75 30.43 6.96
CA ALA A 29 0.74 29.91 5.59
C ALA A 29 -0.66 29.93 4.96
N ILE A 30 -1.72 29.76 5.77
CA ILE A 30 -3.11 29.90 5.31
C ILE A 30 -3.41 31.35 4.89
N VAL A 31 -2.92 32.32 5.67
CA VAL A 31 -3.15 33.75 5.41
C VAL A 31 -2.22 34.30 4.32
N ASN A 32 -0.98 33.78 4.25
CA ASN A 32 0.03 34.19 3.28
C ASN A 32 0.53 32.98 2.46
N PRO A 33 -0.01 32.79 1.23
CA PRO A 33 0.32 31.64 0.40
C PRO A 33 1.78 31.64 -0.11
N ALA A 34 2.52 32.75 0.01
CA ALA A 34 3.95 32.77 -0.30
C ALA A 34 4.75 31.80 0.61
N ILE A 35 4.32 31.66 1.87
CA ILE A 35 4.95 30.76 2.84
C ILE A 35 4.77 29.29 2.41
N ILE A 36 3.62 28.94 1.82
CA ILE A 36 3.39 27.59 1.26
C ILE A 36 4.41 27.32 0.16
N GLN A 37 4.69 28.31 -0.70
CA GLN A 37 5.61 28.13 -1.82
C GLN A 37 7.06 27.96 -1.40
N GLU A 38 7.49 28.70 -0.38
CA GLU A 38 8.89 28.70 0.08
C GLU A 38 9.19 27.58 1.08
N ALA A 39 8.28 27.28 2.00
CA ALA A 39 8.54 26.34 3.09
C ALA A 39 7.90 24.95 2.89
N ILE A 40 6.71 24.87 2.30
CA ILE A 40 5.90 23.64 2.30
C ILE A 40 6.02 22.88 0.97
N LEU A 41 5.95 23.59 -0.17
CA LEU A 41 6.06 22.99 -1.51
C LEU A 41 7.35 22.20 -1.73
N PRO A 42 8.54 22.64 -1.28
CA PRO A 42 9.75 21.86 -1.43
C PRO A 42 9.66 20.50 -0.75
N THR A 43 9.02 20.43 0.43
CA THR A 43 8.85 19.14 1.10
C THR A 43 7.79 18.27 0.42
N ILE A 44 6.68 18.86 -0.05
CA ILE A 44 5.67 18.12 -0.83
C ILE A 44 6.31 17.51 -2.09
N LYS A 45 7.14 18.28 -2.81
CA LYS A 45 7.87 17.81 -4.00
C LYS A 45 8.95 16.78 -3.67
N GLY A 46 9.48 16.79 -2.46
CA GLY A 46 10.46 15.81 -1.98
C GLY A 46 9.83 14.44 -1.67
N PHE A 47 8.52 14.39 -1.40
CA PHE A 47 7.84 13.10 -1.29
C PHE A 47 7.71 12.47 -2.67
N PRO A 48 8.09 11.18 -2.84
CA PRO A 48 7.90 10.46 -4.08
C PRO A 48 6.42 10.08 -4.25
N CYS A 49 5.57 11.08 -4.52
CA CYS A 49 4.12 10.93 -4.69
C CYS A 49 3.75 10.07 -5.92
N HIS A 50 4.69 9.92 -6.86
CA HIS A 50 4.57 9.08 -8.05
C HIS A 50 5.84 8.23 -8.25
N SER A 51 6.17 7.41 -7.26
CA SER A 51 7.25 6.46 -7.44
C SER A 51 6.90 5.42 -8.51
N HIS A 52 7.88 4.98 -9.28
CA HIS A 52 7.73 3.89 -10.25
C HIS A 52 7.17 2.61 -9.60
N ALA A 53 7.44 2.40 -8.30
CA ALA A 53 6.84 1.33 -7.52
C ALA A 53 5.32 1.46 -7.40
N THR A 54 4.81 2.68 -7.14
CA THR A 54 3.37 2.97 -7.08
C THR A 54 2.71 2.67 -8.42
N GLU A 55 3.30 3.11 -9.53
CA GLU A 55 2.78 2.82 -10.88
C GLU A 55 2.71 1.31 -11.16
N ARG A 56 3.76 0.57 -10.79
CA ARG A 56 3.79 -0.90 -10.95
C ARG A 56 2.73 -1.60 -10.12
N ILE A 57 2.50 -1.16 -8.88
CA ILE A 57 1.46 -1.72 -8.01
C ILE A 57 0.08 -1.46 -8.59
N VAL A 58 -0.21 -0.22 -8.98
CA VAL A 58 -1.49 0.16 -9.58
C VAL A 58 -1.76 -0.64 -10.85
N LYS A 59 -0.75 -0.82 -11.71
CA LYS A 59 -0.85 -1.68 -12.90
C LYS A 59 -1.17 -3.14 -12.53
N ALA A 60 -0.42 -3.73 -11.61
CA ALA A 60 -0.63 -5.11 -11.19
C ALA A 60 -2.03 -5.33 -10.59
N ILE A 61 -2.51 -4.40 -9.76
CA ILE A 61 -3.87 -4.43 -9.18
C ILE A 61 -4.91 -4.34 -10.29
N THR A 62 -4.72 -3.45 -11.26
CA THR A 62 -5.66 -3.24 -12.37
C THR A 62 -5.74 -4.49 -13.26
N GLU A 63 -4.61 -5.07 -13.65
CA GLU A 63 -4.55 -6.30 -14.44
C GLU A 63 -5.22 -7.48 -13.70
N ALA A 64 -4.96 -7.62 -12.40
CA ALA A 64 -5.61 -8.63 -11.58
C ALA A 64 -7.13 -8.41 -11.46
N ALA A 65 -7.57 -7.16 -11.26
CA ALA A 65 -8.98 -6.82 -11.19
C ALA A 65 -9.72 -7.12 -12.50
N VAL A 66 -9.10 -6.80 -13.64
CA VAL A 66 -9.64 -7.11 -14.98
C VAL A 66 -9.79 -8.62 -15.17
N ALA A 67 -8.80 -9.42 -14.75
CA ALA A 67 -8.85 -10.88 -14.86
C ALA A 67 -9.99 -11.50 -14.03
N ILE A 68 -10.44 -10.83 -12.97
CA ILE A 68 -11.49 -11.29 -12.04
C ILE A 68 -12.85 -10.66 -12.38
N CYS A 69 -12.90 -9.68 -13.28
CA CYS A 69 -14.13 -8.97 -13.62
C CYS A 69 -15.13 -9.88 -14.35
N GLY A 70 -16.31 -10.07 -13.75
CA GLY A 70 -17.39 -10.94 -14.24
C GLY A 70 -17.70 -12.10 -13.26
N PRO A 71 -18.98 -12.48 -13.08
CA PRO A 71 -19.39 -13.47 -12.07
C PRO A 71 -18.66 -14.82 -12.20
N SER A 72 -18.57 -15.36 -13.42
CA SER A 72 -17.96 -16.66 -13.68
C SER A 72 -16.44 -16.67 -13.48
N ARG A 73 -15.74 -15.59 -13.87
CA ARG A 73 -14.28 -15.45 -13.68
C ARG A 73 -13.93 -15.31 -12.21
N ARG A 74 -14.74 -14.56 -11.46
CA ARG A 74 -14.59 -14.41 -10.02
C ARG A 74 -14.81 -15.72 -9.28
N ASP A 75 -15.89 -16.45 -9.58
CA ASP A 75 -16.19 -17.73 -8.94
C ASP A 75 -15.07 -18.76 -9.21
N TRP A 76 -14.60 -18.86 -10.45
CA TRP A 76 -13.45 -19.69 -10.79
C TRP A 76 -12.19 -19.31 -10.01
N PHE A 77 -11.87 -18.02 -9.93
CA PHE A 77 -10.70 -17.51 -9.19
C PHE A 77 -10.78 -17.87 -7.70
N ILE A 78 -11.94 -17.69 -7.07
CA ILE A 78 -12.18 -18.04 -5.66
C ILE A 78 -12.00 -19.55 -5.45
N ARG A 79 -12.62 -20.39 -6.29
CA ARG A 79 -12.52 -21.84 -6.18
C ARG A 79 -11.08 -22.33 -6.34
N ASN A 80 -10.33 -21.78 -7.30
CA ASN A 80 -8.93 -22.13 -7.48
C ASN A 80 -8.05 -21.67 -6.31
N ARG A 81 -8.31 -20.49 -5.74
CA ARG A 81 -7.59 -20.00 -4.54
C ARG A 81 -7.87 -20.87 -3.31
N LEU A 82 -9.11 -21.33 -3.13
CA LEU A 82 -9.47 -22.25 -2.05
C LEU A 82 -8.77 -23.61 -2.24
N LYS A 83 -8.76 -24.15 -3.46
CA LYS A 83 -8.02 -25.38 -3.78
C LYS A 83 -6.52 -25.24 -3.51
N SER A 84 -5.91 -24.13 -3.91
CA SER A 84 -4.47 -23.91 -3.68
C SER A 84 -4.14 -23.81 -2.19
N ARG A 85 -5.02 -23.20 -1.38
CA ARG A 85 -4.84 -23.12 0.08
C ARG A 85 -4.93 -24.48 0.75
N ASN A 86 -5.81 -25.36 0.28
CA ASN A 86 -5.92 -26.73 0.78
C ASN A 86 -4.70 -27.61 0.42
N LEU A 87 -3.90 -27.22 -0.58
CA LEU A 87 -2.66 -27.90 -0.96
C LEU A 87 -1.44 -27.42 -0.16
N ILE A 88 -1.57 -26.30 0.56
CA ILE A 88 -0.53 -25.82 1.47
C ILE A 88 -0.79 -26.51 2.82
N PRO A 89 0.15 -27.33 3.34
CA PRO A 89 0.03 -27.87 4.69
C PRO A 89 -0.19 -26.72 5.67
N ASN A 90 -1.05 -26.90 6.68
CA ASN A 90 -1.24 -25.92 7.76
C ASN A 90 0.12 -25.67 8.45
N MET A 91 0.89 -24.69 7.97
CA MET A 91 2.16 -24.28 8.57
C MET A 91 1.87 -23.41 9.80
N ILE A 92 1.32 -24.05 10.83
CA ILE A 92 1.33 -23.52 12.19
C ILE A 92 2.69 -23.93 12.75
N THR A 93 3.72 -23.09 12.55
CA THR A 93 4.90 -22.86 13.42
C THR A 93 6.00 -22.20 12.59
N VAL A 94 6.48 -21.05 13.06
CA VAL A 94 7.47 -20.15 12.41
C VAL A 94 8.83 -20.85 12.14
N HIS A 95 9.08 -22.01 12.75
CA HIS A 95 10.34 -22.75 12.68
C HIS A 95 10.61 -23.44 11.32
N ASN A 96 9.58 -23.75 10.53
CA ASN A 96 9.73 -24.61 9.34
C ASN A 96 9.86 -23.88 7.99
N ILE A 97 9.96 -22.54 7.98
CA ILE A 97 10.04 -21.77 6.73
C ILE A 97 11.44 -21.90 6.08
N LEU A 98 12.47 -22.28 6.83
CA LEU A 98 13.85 -22.32 6.32
C LEU A 98 14.25 -23.61 5.57
N THR A 99 13.39 -24.63 5.47
CA THR A 99 13.81 -25.95 4.97
C THR A 99 12.99 -26.55 3.84
N VAL A 100 12.13 -25.78 3.15
CA VAL A 100 11.41 -26.30 1.98
C VAL A 100 11.81 -25.56 0.70
N HIS A 101 12.96 -25.97 0.16
CA HIS A 101 13.15 -26.09 -1.29
C HIS A 101 13.70 -27.50 -1.52
N PRO A 102 13.15 -28.28 -2.47
CA PRO A 102 13.52 -28.05 -3.86
C PRO A 102 12.42 -28.36 -4.90
N ASN A 103 12.56 -27.78 -6.09
CA ASN A 103 12.00 -28.26 -7.36
C ASN A 103 10.47 -28.20 -7.55
N HIS A 104 9.95 -26.99 -7.79
CA HIS A 104 9.00 -26.85 -8.89
C HIS A 104 9.30 -25.56 -9.65
N SER A 105 9.57 -25.74 -10.93
CA SER A 105 9.98 -24.72 -11.88
C SER A 105 8.97 -23.58 -11.93
N ARG A 106 9.49 -22.36 -11.77
CA ARG A 106 8.87 -21.08 -12.18
C ARG A 106 7.82 -20.47 -11.22
N CYS A 107 8.23 -20.21 -9.98
CA CYS A 107 7.76 -19.05 -9.22
C CYS A 107 8.96 -18.18 -8.87
N GLN A 108 9.36 -17.27 -9.76
CA GLN A 108 10.29 -16.21 -9.40
C GLN A 108 9.55 -15.23 -8.48
N VAL A 109 9.68 -15.43 -7.18
CA VAL A 109 9.43 -14.39 -6.20
C VAL A 109 10.60 -13.42 -6.36
N TYR A 110 10.35 -12.29 -7.03
CA TYR A 110 11.29 -11.17 -7.04
C TYR A 110 11.35 -10.56 -5.63
N THR A 111 12.15 -11.17 -4.75
CA THR A 111 12.62 -10.54 -3.50
C THR A 111 14.13 -10.42 -3.57
N ARG A 112 14.59 -9.35 -4.21
CA ARG A 112 15.82 -8.61 -3.86
C ARG A 112 15.91 -7.37 -4.75
N CYS A 113 15.44 -6.24 -4.24
CA CYS A 113 16.02 -4.96 -4.58
C CYS A 113 17.19 -4.77 -3.60
N PRO A 114 18.46 -4.72 -4.05
CA PRO A 114 19.52 -4.16 -3.24
C PRO A 114 19.38 -2.63 -3.27
N ILE A 115 19.55 -2.02 -2.10
CA ILE A 115 19.84 -0.58 -1.96
C ILE A 115 21.31 -0.40 -2.31
#